data_AF-A0AA43RMT6-F1
#
_entry.id   AF-A0AA43RMT6-F1
#
_cell.length_a   1.000
_cell.length_b   1.000
_cell.length_c   1.000
_cell.angle_alpha   90.00
_cell.angle_beta   90.00
_cell.angle_gamma   90.00
#
_symmetry.space_group_name_H-M   'P 1'
#
loop_
_entity.id
_entity.type
_entity.pdbx_description
1 polymer ?
#
loop_
_entity_poly.entity_id
_entity_poly.type
_entity_poly.pdbx_seq_one_letter_code
_entity_poly.pdbx_strand_id
1 'polypeptide(L)'
;MDLIGDYKTKIEEYKRLREIAETIPTEMPYRLEIIIDLNSKIKDTEARLYKMQSFRTTIRCNQCKKYLDGDQTYRQVGPSYIICEACIQTIYQNQLSSEWERIYQLPKGCIKQDILDHKLDEYKAAGLIYRSGRYHMVSQYVVIDYYGKKRKLPDVPYPFIETIS
;
A
#
# COMPACT_ATOMS: atom_id res chain seq x y z
N MET A 1 13.57 24.26 -24.61
CA MET A 1 14.46 24.20 -23.43
C MET A 1 14.24 22.83 -22.81
N ASP A 2 15.24 21.94 -22.90
CA ASP A 2 15.14 20.55 -22.42
C ASP A 2 15.52 20.49 -20.94
N LEU A 3 14.54 20.68 -20.07
CA LEU A 3 14.76 20.73 -18.63
C LEU A 3 15.42 19.43 -18.11
N ILE A 4 15.04 18.26 -18.64
CA ILE A 4 15.61 16.98 -18.18
C ILE A 4 17.07 16.85 -18.63
N GLY A 5 17.37 17.24 -19.88
CA GLY A 5 18.72 17.35 -20.40
C GLY A 5 19.60 18.32 -19.59
N ASP A 6 19.05 19.46 -19.18
CA ASP A 6 19.75 20.46 -18.36
C ASP A 6 20.13 19.90 -16.98
N TYR A 7 19.23 19.15 -16.34
CA TYR A 7 19.49 18.49 -15.04
C TYR A 7 20.54 17.37 -15.16
N LYS A 8 20.49 16.56 -16.22
CA LYS A 8 21.51 15.53 -16.49
C LYS A 8 22.89 16.16 -16.70
N THR A 9 22.95 17.23 -17.48
CA THR A 9 24.21 17.95 -17.76
C THR A 9 24.81 18.53 -16.48
N LYS A 10 24.00 19.13 -15.60
CA LYS A 10 24.45 19.65 -14.30
C LYS A 10 25.01 18.57 -13.37
N ILE A 11 24.39 17.37 -13.35
CA ILE A 11 24.90 16.26 -12.54
C ILE A 11 26.30 15.86 -13.01
N GLU A 12 26.50 15.73 -14.32
CA GLU A 12 27.80 15.39 -14.88
C GLU A 12 28.85 16.49 -14.64
N GLU A 13 28.45 17.76 -14.67
CA GLU A 13 29.32 18.89 -14.30
C GLU A 13 29.76 18.81 -12.83
N TYR A 14 28.84 18.56 -11.89
CA TYR A 14 29.18 18.42 -10.47
C TYR A 14 30.05 17.19 -10.20
N LYS A 15 29.84 16.07 -10.90
CA LYS A 15 30.71 14.89 -10.80
C LYS A 15 32.13 15.19 -11.27
N ARG A 16 32.29 15.86 -12.42
CA ARG A 16 33.61 16.30 -12.91
C ARG A 16 34.31 17.23 -11.92
N LEU A 17 33.58 18.20 -11.36
CA LEU A 17 34.14 19.10 -10.34
C LEU A 17 34.55 18.34 -9.08
N ARG A 18 33.82 17.29 -8.70
CA ARG A 18 34.18 16.44 -7.56
C ARG A 18 35.45 15.65 -7.83
N GLU A 19 35.58 15.05 -9.01
CA GLU A 19 36.81 14.35 -9.41
C GLU A 19 38.02 15.28 -9.38
N ILE A 20 37.87 16.52 -9.86
CA ILE A 20 38.92 17.54 -9.76
C ILE A 20 39.23 17.85 -8.29
N ALA A 21 38.22 18.05 -7.45
CA ALA A 21 38.40 18.31 -6.01
C ALA A 21 39.09 17.14 -5.28
N GLU A 22 38.87 15.90 -5.73
CA GLU A 22 39.52 14.71 -5.18
C GLU A 22 41.02 14.67 -5.50
N THR A 23 41.46 15.24 -6.63
CA THR A 23 42.89 15.38 -7.00
C THR A 23 43.65 16.44 -6.20
N ILE A 24 42.94 17.34 -5.52
CA ILE A 24 43.57 18.34 -4.64
C ILE A 24 44.21 17.60 -3.45
N PRO A 25 45.44 17.98 -3.04
CA PRO A 25 46.10 17.39 -1.87
C PRO A 25 45.21 17.42 -0.62
N THR A 26 45.21 16.35 0.17
CA THR A 26 44.40 16.19 1.40
C THR A 26 44.69 17.25 2.46
N GLU A 27 45.88 17.85 2.42
CA GLU A 27 46.36 18.87 3.34
C GLU A 27 45.79 20.26 3.04
N MET A 28 45.19 20.45 1.85
CA MET A 28 44.60 21.74 1.49
C MET A 28 43.37 22.03 2.35
N PRO A 29 43.33 23.19 3.01
CA PRO A 29 42.16 23.61 3.76
C PRO A 29 40.94 23.70 2.82
N TYR A 30 39.76 23.41 3.34
CA TYR A 30 38.48 23.44 2.63
C TYR A 30 38.24 22.34 1.57
N ARG A 31 39.21 21.48 1.25
CA ARG A 31 39.01 20.36 0.31
C ARG A 31 37.81 19.48 0.69
N LEU A 32 37.74 19.09 1.97
CA LEU A 32 36.65 18.24 2.47
C LEU A 32 35.29 18.94 2.37
N GLU A 33 35.23 20.24 2.67
CA GLU A 33 34.00 21.03 2.57
C GLU A 33 33.51 21.13 1.12
N ILE A 34 34.42 21.34 0.16
CA ILE A 34 34.10 21.37 -1.28
C ILE A 34 33.53 20.01 -1.72
N ILE A 35 34.14 18.89 -1.31
CA ILE A 35 33.66 17.55 -1.66
C ILE A 35 32.28 17.29 -1.05
N ILE A 36 32.05 17.68 0.20
CA ILE A 36 30.74 17.53 0.87
C ILE A 36 29.66 18.35 0.16
N ASP A 37 29.95 19.61 -0.17
CA ASP A 37 29.03 20.49 -0.91
C ASP A 37 28.66 19.92 -2.29
N LEU A 38 29.66 19.47 -3.05
CA LEU A 38 29.45 18.84 -4.36
C LEU A 38 28.62 17.55 -4.25
N ASN A 39 28.88 16.71 -3.25
CA ASN A 39 28.08 15.51 -3.02
C ASN A 39 26.63 15.85 -2.66
N SER A 40 26.40 16.90 -1.86
CA SER A 40 25.04 17.38 -1.56
C SER A 40 24.33 17.86 -2.82
N LYS A 41 25.02 18.66 -3.65
CA LYS A 41 24.48 19.18 -4.92
C LYS A 41 24.14 18.06 -5.91
N ILE A 42 25.00 17.04 -6.02
CA ILE A 42 24.73 15.85 -6.85
C ILE A 42 23.46 15.16 -6.36
N LYS A 43 23.40 14.82 -5.07
CA LYS A 43 22.27 14.10 -4.48
C LYS A 43 20.95 14.86 -4.63
N ASP A 44 20.95 16.17 -4.38
CA ASP A 44 19.74 17.00 -4.51
C ASP A 44 19.28 17.09 -5.97
N THR A 45 20.22 17.21 -6.90
CA THR A 45 19.92 17.31 -8.34
C THR A 45 19.43 15.97 -8.89
N GLU A 46 20.03 14.85 -8.47
CA GLU A 46 19.56 13.49 -8.77
C GLU A 46 18.16 13.24 -8.21
N ALA A 47 17.87 13.65 -6.97
CA ALA A 47 16.54 13.52 -6.38
C ALA A 47 15.48 14.34 -7.15
N ARG A 48 15.83 15.53 -7.64
CA ARG A 48 14.94 16.34 -8.49
C ARG A 48 14.73 15.72 -9.85
N LEU A 49 15.79 15.23 -10.49
CA LEU A 49 15.72 14.51 -11.75
C LEU A 49 14.85 13.26 -11.62
N TYR A 50 15.05 12.47 -10.55
CA TYR A 50 14.23 11.32 -10.23
C TYR A 50 12.77 11.71 -10.08
N LYS A 51 12.43 12.79 -9.36
CA LYS A 51 11.04 13.27 -9.24
C LYS A 51 10.42 13.72 -10.57
N MET A 52 11.23 14.27 -11.47
CA MET A 52 10.79 14.72 -12.79
C MET A 52 10.60 13.56 -13.77
N GLN A 53 11.45 12.53 -13.67
CA GLN A 53 11.42 11.33 -14.50
C GLN A 53 10.50 10.24 -13.94
N SER A 54 10.29 10.22 -12.63
CA SER A 54 9.25 9.44 -11.99
C SER A 54 7.95 10.04 -12.46
N PHE A 55 7.41 9.49 -13.54
CA PHE A 55 6.02 9.68 -13.88
C PHE A 55 5.25 9.44 -12.58
N ARG A 56 4.56 10.46 -12.07
CA ARG A 56 3.37 10.19 -11.27
C ARG A 56 2.54 9.31 -12.18
N THR A 57 2.53 8.03 -11.91
CA THR A 57 1.64 7.09 -12.54
C THR A 57 0.27 7.75 -12.54
N THR A 58 -0.30 7.94 -13.72
CA THR A 58 -1.66 8.50 -13.87
C THR A 58 -2.70 7.54 -13.28
N ILE A 59 -2.26 6.34 -12.93
CA ILE A 59 -3.03 5.27 -12.33
C ILE A 59 -3.32 5.63 -10.87
N ARG A 60 -4.62 5.77 -10.59
CA ARG A 60 -5.18 6.03 -9.28
C ARG A 60 -6.09 4.88 -8.90
N CYS A 61 -5.95 4.37 -7.68
CA CYS A 61 -6.91 3.40 -7.16
C CYS A 61 -8.30 4.03 -7.11
N ASN A 62 -9.30 3.40 -7.75
CA ASN A 62 -10.67 3.86 -7.77
C ASN A 62 -11.32 3.81 -6.36
N GLN A 63 -10.82 2.97 -5.46
CA GLN A 63 -11.35 2.80 -4.11
C GLN A 63 -10.77 3.83 -3.11
N CYS A 64 -9.47 3.78 -2.82
CA CYS A 64 -8.85 4.69 -1.85
C CYS A 64 -8.34 6.00 -2.45
N LYS A 65 -8.44 6.17 -3.78
CA LYS A 65 -8.06 7.40 -4.49
C LYS A 65 -6.57 7.77 -4.36
N LYS A 66 -5.71 6.85 -3.91
CA LYS A 66 -4.25 7.01 -3.90
C LYS A 66 -3.68 6.78 -5.30
N TYR A 67 -2.63 7.54 -5.65
CA TYR A 67 -1.80 7.26 -6.81
C TYR A 67 -1.00 5.99 -6.56
N LEU A 68 -0.88 5.14 -7.58
CA LEU A 68 -0.21 3.85 -7.47
C LEU A 68 1.15 3.95 -8.12
N ASP A 69 2.20 4.08 -7.32
CA ASP A 69 3.57 4.17 -7.84
C ASP A 69 3.87 3.00 -8.79
N GLY A 70 4.80 3.18 -9.74
CA GLY A 70 5.06 2.22 -10.82
C GLY A 70 5.32 0.77 -10.37
N ASP A 71 5.79 0.58 -9.14
CA ASP A 71 6.09 -0.73 -8.55
C ASP A 71 4.94 -1.32 -7.72
N GLN A 72 3.84 -0.57 -7.51
CA GLN A 72 2.70 -1.06 -6.72
C GLN A 72 1.81 -1.98 -7.54
N THR A 73 1.57 -3.18 -7.02
CA THR A 73 0.63 -4.12 -7.61
C THR A 73 -0.81 -3.62 -7.48
N TYR A 74 -1.54 -3.71 -8.58
CA TYR A 74 -2.96 -3.37 -8.67
C TYR A 74 -3.69 -4.42 -9.51
N ARG A 75 -5.00 -4.58 -9.27
CA ARG A 75 -5.86 -5.33 -10.19
C ARG A 75 -6.81 -4.40 -10.92
N GLN A 76 -6.98 -4.69 -12.20
CA GLN A 76 -8.00 -4.08 -13.03
C GLN A 76 -9.25 -4.96 -12.97
N VAL A 77 -10.35 -4.42 -12.44
CA VAL A 77 -11.66 -5.07 -12.33
C VAL A 77 -12.55 -4.52 -13.45
N GLY A 78 -12.59 -5.21 -14.59
CA GLY A 78 -13.28 -4.71 -15.79
C GLY A 78 -12.52 -3.58 -16.51
N PRO A 79 -13.13 -2.90 -17.49
CA PRO A 79 -12.39 -2.09 -18.46
C PRO A 79 -11.74 -0.81 -17.88
N SER A 80 -12.23 -0.26 -16.77
CA SER A 80 -11.76 1.05 -16.28
C SER A 80 -11.67 1.20 -14.76
N TYR A 81 -11.81 0.11 -14.00
CA TYR A 81 -11.77 0.15 -12.55
C TYR A 81 -10.48 -0.49 -12.04
N ILE A 82 -9.62 0.31 -11.40
CA ILE A 82 -8.32 -0.13 -10.88
C ILE A 82 -8.38 -0.09 -9.36
N ILE A 83 -7.99 -1.18 -8.71
CA ILE A 83 -7.95 -1.27 -7.25
C ILE A 83 -6.53 -1.66 -6.83
N CYS A 84 -5.97 -0.95 -5.84
CA CYS A 84 -4.68 -1.34 -5.26
C CYS A 84 -4.80 -2.60 -4.41
N GLU A 85 -3.70 -3.34 -4.28
CA GLU A 85 -3.65 -4.58 -3.50
C GLU A 85 -4.18 -4.41 -2.07
N ALA A 86 -3.85 -3.30 -1.39
CA ALA A 86 -4.36 -3.02 -0.05
C ALA A 86 -5.90 -2.94 0.00
N CYS A 87 -6.52 -2.26 -0.97
CA CYS A 87 -7.98 -2.18 -1.04
C CYS A 87 -8.61 -3.52 -1.43
N ILE A 88 -7.96 -4.28 -2.29
CA ILE A 88 -8.37 -5.64 -2.65
C ILE A 88 -8.38 -6.53 -1.42
N GLN A 89 -7.31 -6.51 -0.63
CA GLN A 89 -7.21 -7.24 0.62
C GLN A 89 -8.31 -6.83 1.61
N THR A 90 -8.55 -5.53 1.79
CA THR A 90 -9.65 -5.06 2.65
C THR A 90 -11.03 -5.53 2.17
N ILE A 91 -11.26 -5.57 0.85
CA ILE A 91 -12.52 -6.09 0.29
C ILE A 91 -12.63 -7.59 0.60
N TYR A 92 -11.59 -8.38 0.35
CA TYR A 92 -11.62 -9.83 0.62
C TYR A 92 -11.76 -10.16 2.11
N GLN A 93 -11.26 -9.29 2.99
CA GLN A 93 -11.47 -9.39 4.43
C GLN A 93 -12.92 -9.11 4.86
N ASN A 94 -13.79 -8.58 4.00
CA ASN A 94 -15.19 -8.35 4.31
C ASN A 94 -16.07 -9.27 3.47
N GLN A 95 -16.67 -10.28 4.11
CA GLN A 95 -17.54 -11.25 3.45
C GLN A 95 -18.91 -11.29 4.12
N LEU A 96 -19.86 -11.93 3.45
CA LEU A 96 -21.16 -12.22 4.05
C LEU A 96 -20.99 -13.05 5.32
N SER A 97 -21.79 -12.75 6.35
CA SER A 97 -21.86 -13.56 7.58
C SER A 97 -21.94 -15.08 7.30
N SER A 98 -22.75 -15.50 6.33
CA SER A 98 -22.87 -16.92 5.93
C SER A 98 -21.61 -17.50 5.30
N GLU A 99 -20.82 -16.71 4.57
CA GLU A 99 -19.56 -17.17 4.00
C GLU A 99 -18.52 -17.39 5.08
N TRP A 100 -18.46 -16.50 6.08
CA TRP A 100 -17.59 -16.74 7.23
C TRP A 100 -18.01 -17.95 8.05
N GLU A 101 -19.32 -18.17 8.23
CA GLU A 101 -19.82 -19.38 8.88
C GLU A 101 -19.36 -20.64 8.14
N ARG A 102 -19.38 -20.63 6.80
CA ARG A 102 -18.88 -21.74 5.97
C ARG A 102 -17.36 -21.91 6.10
N ILE A 103 -16.60 -20.83 5.89
CA ILE A 103 -15.12 -20.83 5.88
C ILE A 103 -14.55 -21.28 7.23
N TYR A 104 -15.09 -20.74 8.32
CA TYR A 104 -14.64 -21.00 9.69
C TYR A 104 -15.40 -22.12 10.39
N GLN A 105 -16.26 -22.84 9.67
CA GLN A 105 -17.05 -23.97 10.17
C GLN A 105 -17.87 -23.60 11.42
N LEU A 106 -18.46 -22.42 11.42
CA LEU A 106 -19.36 -21.97 12.49
C LEU A 106 -20.78 -22.50 12.24
N PRO A 107 -21.60 -22.64 13.32
CA PRO A 107 -23.00 -23.01 13.18
C PRO A 107 -23.74 -22.04 12.27
N LYS A 108 -24.52 -22.58 11.33
CA LYS A 108 -25.28 -21.79 10.37
C LYS A 108 -26.18 -20.78 11.07
N GLY A 109 -26.09 -19.52 10.67
CA GLY A 109 -26.86 -18.40 11.20
C GLY A 109 -26.38 -17.87 12.55
N CYS A 110 -25.32 -18.40 13.15
CA CYS A 110 -24.87 -17.96 14.47
C CYS A 110 -24.39 -16.50 14.46
N ILE A 111 -23.72 -16.06 13.38
CA ILE A 111 -23.24 -14.68 13.30
C ILE A 111 -24.43 -13.72 13.22
N LYS A 112 -25.44 -14.07 12.42
CA LYS A 112 -26.65 -13.26 12.31
C LYS A 112 -27.40 -13.20 13.65
N GLN A 113 -27.49 -14.32 14.36
CA GLN A 113 -28.13 -14.36 15.68
C GLN A 113 -27.36 -13.51 16.70
N ASP A 114 -26.03 -13.62 16.74
CA ASP A 114 -25.20 -12.84 17.65
C ASP A 114 -25.24 -11.32 17.35
N ILE A 115 -25.48 -10.92 16.10
CA ILE A 115 -25.80 -9.53 15.73
C ILE A 115 -27.16 -9.10 16.28
N LEU A 116 -28.20 -9.95 16.18
CA LEU A 116 -29.54 -9.64 16.68
C LEU A 116 -29.59 -9.61 18.21
N ASP A 117 -28.80 -10.45 18.86
CA ASP A 117 -28.65 -10.52 20.32
C ASP A 117 -27.71 -9.42 20.87
N HIS A 118 -27.30 -8.44 20.05
CA HIS A 118 -26.43 -7.33 20.43
C HIS A 118 -25.03 -7.71 20.94
N LYS A 119 -24.59 -8.96 20.73
CA LYS A 119 -23.28 -9.44 21.22
C LYS A 119 -22.09 -8.90 20.43
N LEU A 120 -22.34 -8.35 19.24
CA LEU A 120 -21.32 -7.83 18.32
C LEU A 120 -21.42 -6.30 18.12
N ASP A 121 -22.12 -5.60 19.00
CA ASP A 121 -22.38 -4.16 18.84
C ASP A 121 -21.10 -3.32 18.87
N GLU A 122 -20.08 -3.71 19.62
CA GLU A 122 -18.77 -3.04 19.61
C GLU A 122 -18.11 -3.09 18.22
N TYR A 123 -18.11 -4.26 17.58
CA TYR A 123 -17.57 -4.43 16.21
C TYR A 123 -18.40 -3.68 15.17
N LYS A 124 -19.72 -3.62 15.37
CA LYS A 124 -20.63 -2.85 14.52
C LYS A 124 -20.38 -1.35 14.64
N ALA A 125 -20.17 -0.85 15.86
CA ALA A 125 -19.82 0.55 16.12
C ALA A 125 -18.45 0.91 15.51
N ALA A 126 -17.50 -0.03 15.52
CA ALA A 126 -16.20 0.11 14.86
C ALA A 126 -16.25 -0.01 13.32
N GLY A 127 -17.43 -0.23 12.72
CA GLY A 127 -17.59 -0.36 11.26
C GLY A 127 -17.12 -1.70 10.68
N LEU A 128 -16.80 -2.69 11.52
CA LEU A 128 -16.37 -4.03 11.10
C LEU A 128 -17.54 -4.94 10.73
N ILE A 129 -18.76 -4.52 11.05
CA ILE A 129 -20.00 -5.17 10.64
C ILE A 129 -20.93 -4.10 10.07
N TYR A 130 -21.38 -4.30 8.84
CA TYR A 130 -22.32 -3.38 8.20
C TYR A 130 -23.37 -4.13 7.38
N ARG A 131 -24.49 -3.47 7.09
CA ARG A 131 -25.52 -4.03 6.21
C ARG A 131 -25.26 -3.65 4.76
N SER A 132 -25.31 -4.64 3.88
CA SER A 132 -25.37 -4.45 2.43
C SER A 132 -26.69 -5.07 1.93
N GLY A 133 -27.70 -4.21 1.72
CA GLY A 133 -29.07 -4.65 1.41
C GLY A 133 -29.65 -5.55 2.50
N ARG A 134 -29.96 -6.81 2.15
CA ARG A 134 -30.52 -7.82 3.07
C ARG A 134 -29.46 -8.59 3.87
N TYR A 135 -28.18 -8.36 3.59
CA TYR A 135 -27.10 -9.17 4.15
C TYR A 135 -26.23 -8.37 5.12
N HIS A 136 -25.63 -9.09 6.07
CA HIS A 136 -24.59 -8.56 6.93
C HIS A 136 -23.23 -8.89 6.35
N MET A 137 -22.47 -7.85 6.03
CA MET A 137 -21.05 -7.93 5.71
C MET A 137 -20.28 -7.84 7.01
N VAL A 138 -19.33 -8.75 7.18
CA VAL A 138 -18.57 -8.92 8.42
C VAL A 138 -17.10 -9.00 8.06
N SER A 139 -16.27 -8.29 8.81
CA SER A 139 -14.82 -8.39 8.68
C SER A 139 -14.31 -9.72 9.25
N GLN A 140 -13.34 -10.34 8.58
CA GLN A 140 -12.62 -11.52 9.04
C GLN A 140 -12.07 -11.35 10.46
N TYR A 141 -11.66 -10.12 10.80
CA TYR A 141 -11.15 -9.79 12.13
C TYR A 141 -12.19 -10.08 13.23
N VAL A 142 -13.47 -9.80 12.98
CA VAL A 142 -14.56 -10.12 13.92
C VAL A 142 -14.62 -11.63 14.16
N VAL A 143 -14.42 -12.43 13.11
CA VAL A 143 -14.48 -13.88 13.21
C VAL A 143 -13.33 -14.40 14.08
N ILE A 144 -12.12 -13.96 13.76
CA ILE A 144 -10.90 -14.37 14.46
C ILE A 144 -10.94 -13.89 15.93
N ASP A 145 -11.26 -12.63 16.17
CA ASP A 145 -11.20 -12.06 17.51
C ASP A 145 -12.33 -12.55 18.41
N TYR A 146 -13.58 -12.57 17.94
CA TYR A 146 -14.70 -12.95 18.79
C TYR A 146 -14.91 -14.47 18.86
N TYR A 147 -14.89 -15.16 17.72
CA TYR A 147 -15.15 -16.61 17.69
C TYR A 147 -13.88 -17.40 17.97
N GLY A 148 -12.71 -16.93 17.53
CA GLY A 148 -11.43 -17.58 17.83
C GLY A 148 -11.08 -17.64 19.31
N LYS A 149 -11.57 -16.69 20.12
CA LYS A 149 -11.48 -16.77 21.59
C LYS A 149 -12.34 -17.89 22.20
N LYS A 150 -13.40 -18.32 21.51
CA LYS A 150 -14.41 -19.26 22.02
C LYS A 150 -14.24 -20.67 21.48
N ARG A 151 -13.54 -20.83 20.36
CA ARG A 151 -13.32 -22.13 19.71
C ARG A 151 -12.06 -22.10 18.87
N LYS A 152 -11.48 -23.29 18.65
CA LYS A 152 -10.41 -23.45 17.67
C LYS A 152 -10.97 -23.27 16.27
N LEU A 153 -10.48 -22.27 15.56
CA LEU A 153 -10.82 -22.02 14.17
C LEU A 153 -9.91 -22.83 13.24
N PRO A 154 -10.39 -23.25 12.06
CA PRO A 154 -9.51 -23.81 11.03
C PRO A 154 -8.48 -22.76 10.60
N ASP A 155 -7.29 -23.24 10.19
CA ASP A 155 -6.27 -22.38 9.61
C ASP A 155 -6.69 -22.04 8.18
N VAL A 156 -7.03 -20.77 7.95
CA VAL A 156 -7.52 -20.28 6.66
C VAL A 156 -6.41 -19.39 6.07
N PRO A 157 -5.80 -19.78 4.94
CA PRO A 157 -4.68 -19.04 4.36
C PRO A 157 -5.12 -17.63 3.98
N TYR A 158 -4.26 -16.66 4.28
CA TYR A 158 -4.46 -15.25 3.97
C TYR A 158 -3.63 -14.85 2.74
N PRO A 159 -4.20 -14.09 1.79
CA PRO A 159 -5.62 -13.82 1.58
C PRO A 159 -6.35 -15.04 0.98
N PHE A 160 -7.63 -15.25 1.34
CA PHE A 160 -8.51 -16.20 0.64
C PHE A 160 -8.85 -15.63 -0.73
N ILE A 161 -7.91 -15.74 -1.67
CA ILE A 161 -8.16 -15.53 -3.09
C ILE A 161 -8.53 -16.91 -3.61
N GLU A 162 -9.83 -17.25 -3.60
CA GLU A 162 -10.30 -18.14 -4.66
C GLU A 162 -9.98 -17.38 -5.96
N THR A 163 -9.01 -17.90 -6.71
CA THR A 163 -8.78 -17.49 -8.09
C THR A 163 -10.09 -17.69 -8.82
N ILE A 164 -10.86 -16.62 -8.98
CA ILE A 164 -11.95 -16.57 -9.94
C ILE A 164 -11.26 -16.58 -11.30
N SER A 165 -11.05 -17.80 -11.81
CA SER A 165 -10.68 -18.08 -13.20
C SER A 165 -11.88 -17.84 -14.11
#